data_AF-N2BHF4-F1
#
_entry.id   AF-N2BHF4-F1
#
_cell.length_a   1.000
_cell.length_b   1.000
_cell.length_c   1.000
_cell.angle_alpha   90.00
_cell.angle_beta   90.00
_cell.angle_gamma   90.00
#
_symmetry.space_group_name_H-M   'P 1'
#
loop_
_entity.id
_entity.type
_entity.pdbx_description
1 polymer ?
#
loop_
_entity_poly.entity_id
_entity_poly.type
_entity_poly.pdbx_seq_one_letter_code
_entity_poly.pdbx_strand_id
1 'polypeptide(L)'
;MNIEAYNLDSLRRLVRSLQDENKRLKEQLNKANIPYDTENVFAEKIENIQEYDPDQGGRIMNQFITKDLANRYFSMFWGRTDVYARRGAKGGYFPQCNNRWNNRLCPKQRGGRSKAARHVSIRIGQSLRLRKS
;
A
#
# COMPACT_ATOMS: atom_id res chain seq x y z
N MET A 1 -0.20 -17.72 -6.78
CA MET A 1 -0.22 -18.50 -8.04
C MET A 1 1.12 -18.29 -8.73
N ASN A 2 1.81 -19.36 -9.13
CA ASN A 2 3.09 -19.25 -9.83
C ASN A 2 2.82 -18.97 -11.32
N ILE A 3 2.91 -17.69 -11.71
CA ILE A 3 2.54 -17.22 -13.05
C ILE A 3 3.54 -17.72 -14.10
N GLU A 4 4.78 -18.02 -13.70
CA GLU A 4 5.83 -18.55 -14.59
C GLU A 4 5.64 -20.03 -14.95
N ALA A 5 4.77 -20.75 -14.24
CA ALA A 5 4.55 -22.18 -14.46
C ALA A 5 3.56 -22.50 -15.59
N TYR A 6 2.79 -21.52 -16.07
CA TYR A 6 1.73 -21.72 -17.06
C TYR A 6 2.09 -21.05 -18.38
N ASN A 7 2.31 -21.85 -19.41
CA ASN A 7 2.43 -21.34 -20.78
C ASN A 7 1.07 -20.84 -21.32
N LEU A 8 1.12 -19.99 -22.35
CA LEU A 8 -0.07 -19.38 -22.96
C LEU A 8 -1.14 -20.44 -23.34
N ASP A 9 -0.70 -21.56 -23.91
CA ASP A 9 -1.61 -22.62 -24.33
C ASP A 9 -2.27 -23.38 -23.17
N SER A 10 -1.57 -23.56 -22.04
CA SER A 10 -2.16 -24.15 -20.83
C SER A 10 -3.22 -23.24 -20.22
N LEU A 11 -2.99 -21.92 -20.22
CA LEU A 11 -3.99 -20.94 -19.78
C LEU A 11 -5.21 -20.95 -20.70
N ARG A 12 -5.02 -20.99 -22.03
CA ARG A 12 -6.13 -21.11 -22.99
C ARG A 12 -6.96 -22.37 -22.77
N ARG A 13 -6.32 -23.51 -22.50
CA ARG A 13 -7.01 -24.78 -22.20
C ARG A 13 -7.80 -24.67 -20.90
N LEU A 14 -7.21 -24.10 -19.85
CA LEU A 14 -7.88 -23.91 -18.56
C LEU A 14 -9.09 -22.98 -18.67
N VAL A 15 -8.97 -21.88 -19.41
CA VAL A 15 -10.10 -20.96 -19.63
C VAL A 15 -11.25 -21.68 -20.35
N ARG A 16 -10.95 -22.47 -21.39
CA ARG A 16 -11.98 -23.24 -22.10
C ARG A 16 -12.67 -24.26 -21.19
N SER A 17 -11.92 -25.00 -20.38
CA SER A 17 -12.52 -25.97 -19.45
C SER A 17 -13.41 -25.29 -18.42
N LEU A 18 -12.99 -24.15 -17.86
CA LEU A 18 -13.79 -23.38 -16.91
C LEU A 18 -15.05 -22.78 -17.57
N GLN A 19 -14.97 -22.38 -18.83
CA GLN A 19 -16.13 -21.90 -19.60
C GLN A 19 -17.15 -23.01 -19.83
N ASP A 20 -16.69 -24.20 -20.23
CA ASP A 20 -17.56 -25.37 -20.44
C ASP A 20 -18.22 -25.84 -19.14
N GLU A 21 -17.47 -25.86 -18.03
CA GLU A 21 -17.99 -26.20 -16.71
C GLU A 21 -19.05 -25.20 -16.25
N ASN A 22 -18.77 -23.89 -16.35
CA ASN A 22 -19.73 -22.85 -16.03
C ASN A 22 -21.02 -22.96 -16.85
N LYS A 23 -20.91 -23.30 -18.14
CA LYS A 23 -22.08 -23.50 -19.00
C LYS A 23 -22.96 -24.64 -18.48
N ARG A 24 -22.36 -25.78 -18.16
CA ARG A 24 -23.08 -26.96 -17.63
C ARG A 24 -23.74 -26.66 -16.28
N LEU A 25 -23.06 -25.94 -15.40
CA LEU A 25 -23.62 -25.53 -14.11
C LEU A 25 -24.84 -24.60 -14.29
N LYS A 26 -24.75 -23.62 -15.19
CA LYS A 26 -25.89 -22.73 -15.51
C LYS A 26 -27.09 -23.49 -16.08
N GLU A 27 -26.87 -24.49 -16.94
CA GLU A 27 -27.93 -25.36 -17.45
C GLU A 27 -28.61 -26.16 -16.32
N GLN A 28 -27.84 -26.65 -15.35
CA GLN A 28 -28.39 -27.34 -14.17
C GLN A 28 -29.22 -26.41 -13.29
N LEU A 29 -28.74 -25.18 -13.05
CA LEU A 29 -29.47 -24.17 -12.28
C LEU A 29 -30.78 -23.77 -12.97
N ASN A 30 -30.75 -23.58 -14.29
CA ASN A 30 -31.96 -23.34 -15.09
C ASN A 30 -32.98 -24.49 -14.95
N LYS A 31 -32.51 -25.75 -15.01
CA LYS A 31 -33.36 -26.93 -14.85
C LYS A 31 -33.98 -27.04 -13.45
N ALA A 32 -33.24 -26.60 -12.43
CA ALA A 32 -33.71 -26.54 -11.04
C ALA A 32 -34.54 -25.28 -10.73
N ASN A 33 -34.72 -24.38 -11.70
CA ASN A 33 -35.37 -23.07 -11.55
C ASN A 33 -34.75 -22.22 -10.41
N ILE A 34 -33.43 -22.31 -10.25
CA ILE A 34 -32.67 -21.55 -9.24
C ILE A 34 -32.13 -20.29 -9.91
N PRO A 35 -32.48 -19.08 -9.42
CA PRO A 35 -31.94 -17.84 -9.95
C PRO A 35 -30.44 -17.72 -9.64
N TYR A 36 -29.68 -17.19 -10.59
CA TYR A 36 -28.25 -16.89 -10.46
C TYR A 36 -27.93 -15.55 -11.11
N ASP A 37 -26.80 -14.98 -10.71
CA ASP A 37 -26.32 -13.71 -11.24
C ASP A 37 -25.88 -13.85 -12.70
N THR A 38 -26.42 -13.01 -13.58
CA THR A 38 -26.12 -12.98 -15.01
C THR A 38 -25.10 -11.92 -15.37
N GLU A 39 -24.69 -11.08 -14.42
CA GLU A 39 -23.73 -10.02 -14.66
C GLU A 39 -22.36 -10.62 -15.00
N ASN A 40 -21.85 -10.24 -16.18
CA ASN A 40 -20.50 -10.57 -16.57
C ASN A 40 -19.58 -9.57 -15.87
N VAL A 41 -18.95 -10.00 -14.78
CA VAL A 41 -17.98 -9.18 -14.01
C VAL A 41 -16.84 -8.64 -14.90
N PHE A 42 -16.58 -9.25 -16.07
CA PHE A 42 -15.61 -8.78 -17.06
C PHE A 42 -16.18 -7.84 -18.12
N ALA A 43 -17.49 -7.61 -18.15
CA ALA A 43 -18.16 -6.67 -19.03
C ALA A 43 -18.24 -5.26 -18.44
N GLU A 44 -17.90 -5.07 -17.16
CA GLU A 44 -17.56 -3.74 -16.66
C GLU A 44 -16.44 -3.20 -17.55
N LYS A 45 -16.77 -2.19 -18.35
CA LYS A 45 -15.78 -1.45 -19.11
C LYS A 45 -14.68 -1.05 -18.14
N ILE A 46 -13.52 -1.64 -18.30
CA ILE A 46 -12.33 -1.14 -17.63
C ILE A 46 -11.97 0.14 -18.38
N GLU A 47 -12.68 1.23 -18.09
CA GLU A 47 -12.52 2.55 -18.73
C GLU A 47 -11.13 3.15 -18.43
N ASN A 48 -10.31 2.46 -17.64
CA ASN A 48 -8.97 2.86 -17.23
C ASN A 48 -7.96 1.71 -17.34
N ILE A 49 -8.02 0.88 -18.38
CA ILE A 49 -6.81 0.19 -18.84
C ILE A 49 -6.05 1.24 -19.63
N GLN A 50 -5.14 1.97 -18.98
CA GLN A 50 -4.03 2.51 -19.74
C GLN A 50 -3.40 1.33 -20.48
N GLU A 51 -3.42 1.39 -21.82
CA GLU A 51 -2.82 0.37 -22.66
C GLU A 51 -1.42 0.04 -22.15
N TYR A 52 -1.11 -1.26 -22.07
CA TYR A 52 0.17 -1.71 -21.57
C TYR A 52 1.27 -1.17 -22.49
N ASP A 53 1.98 -0.18 -21.97
CA ASP A 53 3.08 0.50 -22.63
C ASP A 53 4.39 -0.25 -22.31
N PRO A 54 5.06 -0.85 -23.30
CA PRO A 54 6.33 -1.54 -23.08
C PRO A 54 7.41 -0.63 -22.48
N ASP A 55 7.32 0.68 -22.68
CA ASP A 55 8.22 1.67 -22.11
C ASP A 55 7.55 2.47 -20.98
N GLN A 56 7.03 1.77 -19.97
CA GLN A 56 6.57 2.43 -18.74
C GLN A 56 7.69 3.26 -18.07
N GLY A 57 8.95 2.90 -18.32
CA GLY A 57 10.13 3.62 -17.85
C GLY A 57 10.27 5.02 -18.44
N GLY A 58 9.85 5.22 -19.69
CA GLY A 58 9.85 6.52 -20.36
C GLY A 58 8.98 7.59 -19.69
N ARG A 59 8.03 7.19 -18.83
CA ARG A 59 7.21 8.10 -18.01
C ARG A 59 7.98 8.66 -16.81
N ILE A 60 9.09 8.04 -16.44
CA ILE A 60 9.93 8.48 -15.33
C ILE A 60 10.81 9.63 -15.84
N MET A 61 10.49 10.85 -15.43
CA MET A 61 11.33 12.00 -15.73
C MET A 61 12.66 11.91 -14.99
N ASN A 62 13.76 11.88 -15.73
CA ASN A 62 15.10 11.90 -15.15
C ASN A 62 15.40 13.29 -14.56
N GLN A 63 15.20 13.43 -13.26
CA GLN A 63 15.54 14.64 -12.51
C GLN A 63 16.79 14.42 -11.66
N PHE A 64 17.69 15.40 -11.65
CA PHE A 64 18.86 15.35 -10.77
C PHE A 64 18.43 15.42 -9.30
N ILE A 65 18.90 14.48 -8.50
CA ILE A 65 18.55 14.40 -7.08
C ILE A 65 19.27 15.53 -6.34
N THR A 66 18.53 16.58 -5.98
CA THR A 66 19.07 17.66 -5.15
C THR A 66 19.11 17.25 -3.69
N LYS A 67 20.00 17.89 -2.91
CA LYS A 67 20.09 17.69 -1.46
C LYS A 67 18.75 17.95 -0.75
N ASP A 68 17.98 18.92 -1.22
CA ASP A 68 16.66 19.23 -0.66
C ASP A 68 15.65 18.11 -0.92
N LEU A 69 15.62 17.57 -2.15
CA LEU A 69 14.78 16.43 -2.51
C LEU A 69 15.13 15.19 -1.66
N ALA A 70 16.42 14.91 -1.49
CA ALA A 70 16.89 13.83 -0.64
C ALA A 70 16.46 14.03 0.81
N ASN A 71 16.69 15.20 1.39
CA ASN A 71 16.27 15.51 2.76
C ASN A 71 14.76 15.37 2.95
N ARG A 72 13.96 15.84 1.98
CA ARG A 72 12.50 15.72 2.01
C ARG A 72 12.06 14.26 1.93
N TYR A 73 12.64 13.47 1.04
CA TYR A 73 12.37 12.04 0.96
C TYR A 73 12.70 11.34 2.29
N PHE A 74 13.91 11.54 2.82
CA PHE A 74 14.31 10.92 4.09
C PHE A 74 13.46 11.40 5.28
N SER A 75 12.98 12.65 5.27
CA SER A 75 12.09 13.17 6.31
C SER A 75 10.77 12.41 6.44
N MET A 76 10.29 11.77 5.36
CA MET A 76 9.08 10.94 5.42
C MET A 76 9.31 9.67 6.25
N PHE A 77 10.56 9.21 6.32
CA PHE A 77 10.99 8.04 7.09
C PHE A 77 11.67 8.42 8.40
N TRP A 78 11.93 9.72 8.61
CA TRP A 78 12.33 10.24 9.91
C TRP A 78 11.13 10.09 10.84
N GLY A 79 11.17 9.00 11.61
CA GLY A 79 10.33 8.88 12.78
C GLY A 79 10.61 10.02 13.77
N ARG A 80 10.01 9.90 14.94
CA ARG A 80 10.29 10.81 16.03
C ARG A 80 11.79 10.80 16.38
N THR A 81 12.46 11.96 16.26
CA THR A 81 13.88 12.13 16.58
C THR A 81 14.20 11.94 18.05
N ASP A 82 13.19 12.03 18.92
CA ASP A 82 13.30 11.81 20.35
C ASP A 82 13.00 10.35 20.76
N VAL A 83 12.79 9.45 19.79
CA VAL A 83 12.65 8.02 19.99
C VAL A 83 13.94 7.32 19.58
N TYR A 84 14.48 6.48 20.46
CA TYR A 84 15.69 5.70 20.22
C TYR A 84 15.46 4.25 20.63
N ALA A 85 16.21 3.33 20.02
CA ALA A 85 16.14 1.92 20.36
C ALA A 85 17.05 1.61 21.57
N ARG A 86 16.49 1.07 22.65
CA ARG A 86 17.26 0.60 23.82
C ARG A 86 17.32 -0.92 23.82
N ARG A 87 18.53 -1.47 23.98
CA ARG A 87 18.74 -2.92 24.05
C ARG A 87 18.30 -3.47 25.41
N GLY A 88 17.50 -4.53 25.39
CA GLY A 88 17.10 -5.27 26.59
C GLY A 88 18.21 -6.20 27.11
N ALA A 89 18.17 -6.49 28.41
CA ALA A 89 19.11 -7.42 29.06
C ALA A 89 19.05 -8.84 28.47
N LYS A 90 17.86 -9.29 28.04
CA LYS A 90 17.62 -10.60 27.41
C LYS A 90 17.68 -10.56 25.87
N GLY A 91 18.23 -9.50 25.28
CA GLY A 91 18.20 -9.24 23.84
C GLY A 91 16.96 -8.45 23.39
N GLY A 92 16.96 -8.01 22.13
CA GLY A 92 15.91 -7.19 21.52
C GLY A 92 16.12 -5.68 21.66
N TYR A 93 15.57 -4.92 20.71
CA TYR A 93 15.56 -3.46 20.69
C TYR A 93 14.14 -2.95 20.90
N PHE A 94 13.95 -2.09 21.91
CA PHE A 94 12.65 -1.51 22.23
C PHE A 94 12.69 0.01 22.03
N PRO A 95 11.68 0.61 21.38
CA PRO A 95 11.62 2.06 21.22
C PRO A 95 11.41 2.72 22.58
N GLN A 96 12.33 3.60 22.97
CA GLN A 96 12.30 4.41 24.17
C GLN A 96 12.28 5.88 23.79
N CYS A 97 11.70 6.71 24.65
CA CYS A 97 11.62 8.16 24.45
C CYS A 97 11.71 8.85 25.80
N ASN A 98 12.68 9.75 25.97
CA ASN A 98 12.87 10.49 27.23
C ASN A 98 11.64 11.31 27.61
N ASN A 99 10.92 11.84 26.61
CA ASN A 99 9.71 12.63 26.82
C ASN A 99 8.53 11.80 27.35
N ARG A 100 8.59 10.46 27.35
CA ARG A 100 7.52 9.59 27.86
C ARG A 100 7.17 9.87 29.32
N TRP A 101 8.16 10.26 30.13
CA TRP A 101 8.00 10.57 31.56
C TRP A 101 7.84 12.06 31.85
N ASN A 102 7.82 12.91 30.81
CA ASN A 102 7.61 14.33 30.96
C ASN A 102 6.11 14.67 30.84
N ASN A 103 5.48 14.99 31.96
CA ASN A 103 4.06 15.35 32.01
C ASN A 103 3.73 16.60 31.18
N ARG A 104 4.71 17.47 30.88
CA ARG A 104 4.50 18.65 30.02
C ARG A 104 4.35 18.26 28.53
N LEU A 105 5.06 17.23 28.08
CA LEU A 105 5.20 16.86 26.67
C LEU A 105 4.41 15.61 26.26
N CYS A 106 4.17 14.66 27.17
CA CYS A 106 3.50 13.40 26.86
C CYS A 106 2.02 13.39 27.30
N PRO A 107 1.05 13.37 26.37
CA PRO A 107 -0.38 13.31 26.70
C PRO A 107 -0.75 12.05 27.49
N LYS A 108 -0.02 10.94 27.27
CA LYS A 108 -0.24 9.64 27.91
C LYS A 108 0.01 9.67 29.42
N GLN A 109 0.84 10.58 29.93
CA GLN A 109 1.02 10.77 31.38
C GLN A 109 -0.13 11.54 32.02
N ARG A 110 -0.88 12.33 31.25
CA ARG A 110 -2.07 13.06 31.71
C ARG A 110 -3.36 12.25 31.60
N GLY A 111 -3.26 10.93 31.44
CA GLY A 111 -4.42 10.06 31.16
C GLY A 111 -5.02 10.22 29.76
N GLY A 112 -4.46 11.09 28.91
CA GLY A 112 -4.90 11.26 27.53
C GLY A 112 -4.51 10.06 26.67
N ARG A 113 -5.40 9.61 25.78
CA ARG A 113 -5.00 8.70 24.71
C ARG A 113 -4.12 9.49 23.74
N SER A 114 -2.90 9.01 23.46
CA SER A 114 -2.15 9.47 22.30
C SER A 114 -3.02 9.20 21.09
N LYS A 115 -3.59 10.24 20.45
CA LYS A 115 -4.21 10.06 19.13
C LYS A 115 -3.08 9.54 18.25
N ALA A 116 -3.23 8.34 17.67
CA ALA A 116 -2.37 7.91 16.58
C ALA A 116 -2.31 9.09 15.60
N ALA A 117 -1.09 9.53 15.25
CA ALA A 117 -0.90 10.73 14.46
C ALA A 117 -1.82 10.63 13.23
N ARG A 118 -2.89 11.43 13.24
CA ARG A 118 -3.72 11.61 12.06
C ARG A 118 -2.81 12.21 11.02
N HIS A 119 -2.77 11.57 9.85
CA HIS A 119 -2.45 12.14 8.55
C HIS A 119 -1.69 13.48 8.64
N VAL A 120 -0.38 13.44 8.37
CA VAL A 120 0.35 14.67 8.07
C VAL A 120 -0.22 15.19 6.75
N SER A 121 -1.21 16.08 6.82
CA SER A 121 -1.59 16.90 5.68
C SER A 121 -0.46 17.90 5.46
N ILE A 122 0.53 17.52 4.65
CA ILE A 122 1.52 18.45 4.13
C ILE A 122 0.74 19.44 3.27
N ARG A 123 0.37 20.59 3.84
CA ARG A 123 -0.03 21.73 3.02
C ARG A 123 1.21 22.16 2.24
N ILE A 124 1.11 22.09 0.93
CA ILE A 124 2.14 22.54 -0.02
C ILE A 124 2.50 23.99 0.37
N GLY A 125 3.77 24.23 0.74
CA GLY A 125 4.30 25.59 0.91
C GLY A 125 4.94 25.97 2.26
N GLN A 126 4.94 25.14 3.31
CA GLN A 126 5.73 25.46 4.51
C GLN A 126 7.18 24.97 4.38
N SER A 127 8.08 25.92 4.12
CA SER A 127 9.53 25.76 4.26
C SER A 127 9.86 25.34 5.69
N LEU A 128 10.37 24.13 5.87
CA LEU A 128 11.07 23.72 7.09
C LEU A 128 12.38 24.51 7.15
N ARG A 129 12.37 25.66 7.83
CA ARG A 129 13.62 26.33 8.22
C ARG A 129 14.38 25.41 9.17
N LEU A 130 15.36 24.70 8.63
CA LEU A 130 16.42 24.08 9.41
C LEU A 130 17.14 25.20 10.18
N ARG A 131 16.96 25.25 11.51
CA ARG A 131 17.87 26.01 12.35
C ARG A 131 19.24 25.35 12.22
N LYS A 132 20.20 26.06 11.62
CA LYS A 132 21.61 25.70 11.69
C LYS A 132 22.06 25.81 13.15
N SER A 133 22.74 24.78 13.64
CA SER A 133 23.64 24.86 14.80
C SER A 133 24.94 25.56 14.42
#